data_AF-M0PBQ8-F1
#
_entry.id   AF-M0PBQ8-F1
#
_cell.length_a   1.000
_cell.length_b   1.000
_cell.length_c   1.000
_cell.angle_alpha   90.00
_cell.angle_beta   90.00
_cell.angle_gamma   90.00
#
_symmetry.space_group_name_H-M   'P 1'
#
loop_
_entity.id
_entity.type
_entity.pdbx_description
1 polymer ?
#
loop_
_entity_poly.entity_id
_entity_poly.type
_entity_poly.pdbx_seq_one_letter_code
_entity_poly.pdbx_strand_id
1 'polypeptide(L)' 'MIDEDLIRDQLDDPDIKIQKIGEDGKGSFANVVVSGTKSKLIRLTQENFDVEGKPKGMDDGVHARLRPKW' A
#
# COMPACT_ATOMS: atom_id res chain seq x y z
N MET A 1 -5.70 18.34 2.02
CA MET A 1 -6.01 17.23 1.08
C MET A 1 -4.81 17.05 0.16
N ILE A 2 -3.70 16.52 0.68
CA ILE A 2 -2.45 16.31 -0.09
C ILE A 2 -2.03 14.83 -0.01
N ASP A 3 -2.42 14.13 1.06
CA ASP A 3 -2.02 12.75 1.31
C ASP A 3 -2.56 11.72 0.31
N GLU A 4 -3.79 11.85 -0.19
CA GLU A 4 -4.34 10.85 -1.14
C GLU A 4 -3.59 10.86 -2.48
N ASP A 5 -3.33 12.05 -3.02
CA ASP A 5 -2.60 12.21 -4.30
C ASP A 5 -1.16 11.73 -4.17
N LEU A 6 -0.48 12.07 -3.06
CA LEU A 6 0.89 11.63 -2.81
C LEU A 6 0.99 10.10 -2.63
N ILE A 7 0.02 9.50 -1.94
CA ILE A 7 -0.08 8.04 -1.81
C ILE A 7 -0.28 7.38 -3.18
N ARG A 8 -1.11 7.97 -4.04
CA ARG A 8 -1.34 7.45 -5.40
C ARG A 8 -0.09 7.55 -6.25
N ASP A 9 0.59 8.69 -6.23
CA ASP A 9 1.82 8.92 -7.00
C ASP A 9 2.93 7.94 -6.61
N GLN A 10 3.12 7.71 -5.31
CA GLN A 10 4.13 6.75 -4.84
C GLN A 10 3.75 5.28 -4.99
N LEU A 11 2.47 4.99 -5.23
CA LEU A 11 1.96 3.65 -5.53
C LEU A 11 1.56 3.55 -7.01
N ASP A 12 2.04 4.47 -7.86
CA ASP A 12 1.84 4.45 -9.31
C ASP A 12 2.74 3.37 -9.93
N ASP A 13 2.38 2.12 -9.67
CA ASP A 13 3.05 0.97 -10.23
C ASP A 13 1.99 0.06 -10.87
N PRO A 14 2.21 -0.45 -12.10
CA PRO A 14 1.23 -1.27 -12.80
C PRO A 14 0.89 -2.57 -12.06
N ASP A 15 1.74 -3.02 -11.15
CA ASP A 15 1.48 -4.19 -10.32
C ASP A 15 0.75 -3.86 -9.00
N ILE A 16 0.56 -2.58 -8.66
CA ILE A 16 -0.11 -2.14 -7.44
C ILE A 16 -1.49 -1.57 -7.76
N LYS A 17 -2.52 -2.12 -7.13
CA LYS A 17 -3.90 -1.65 -7.20
C LYS A 17 -4.35 -1.10 -5.87
N ILE A 18 -4.57 0.20 -5.81
CA ILE A 18 -5.09 0.86 -4.60
C ILE A 18 -6.59 0.57 -4.48
N GLN A 19 -7.00 -0.12 -3.43
CA GLN A 19 -8.41 -0.39 -3.13
C GLN A 19 -9.07 0.77 -2.40
N LYS A 20 -8.36 1.36 -1.43
CA LYS A 20 -8.91 2.40 -0.57
C LYS A 20 -7.80 3.21 0.05
N ILE A 21 -7.95 4.52 0.06
CA ILE A 21 -7.15 5.43 0.87
C ILE A 21 -8.07 5.99 1.94
N GLY A 22 -7.56 6.15 3.15
CA GLY A 22 -8.30 6.75 4.25
C GLY A 22 -7.35 7.25 5.33
N GLU A 23 -7.93 7.81 6.37
CA GLU A 23 -7.20 8.30 7.53
C GLU A 23 -7.84 7.73 8.79
N ASP A 24 -7.01 7.35 9.75
CA ASP A 24 -7.46 6.92 11.09
C ASP A 24 -6.67 7.66 12.18
N GLY A 25 -6.93 7.35 13.45
CA GLY A 25 -6.27 8.01 14.59
C GLY A 25 -4.74 7.91 14.64
N LYS A 26 -4.12 7.09 13.78
CA LYS A 26 -2.67 7.01 13.60
C LYS A 26 -2.14 7.79 12.37
N GLY A 27 -3.02 8.39 11.56
CA GLY A 27 -2.70 9.05 10.29
C GLY A 27 -3.23 8.31 9.05
N SER A 28 -2.79 8.76 7.88
CA SER A 28 -3.19 8.24 6.56
C SER A 28 -2.81 6.77 6.35
N PHE A 29 -3.64 6.03 5.61
CA PHE A 29 -3.38 4.64 5.23
C PHE A 29 -3.91 4.34 3.82
N ALA A 30 -3.27 3.38 3.16
CA ALA A 30 -3.67 2.87 1.85
C ALA A 30 -3.82 1.35 1.90
N ASN A 31 -4.99 0.84 1.53
CA ASN A 31 -5.19 -0.57 1.25
C ASN A 31 -4.86 -0.83 -0.22
N VAL A 32 -3.91 -1.72 -0.47
CA VAL A 32 -3.48 -2.10 -1.82
C VAL A 32 -3.59 -3.59 -2.05
N VAL A 33 -3.72 -3.97 -3.32
CA VAL A 33 -3.49 -5.33 -3.83
C VAL A 33 -2.30 -5.27 -4.75
N VAL A 34 -1.32 -6.12 -4.53
CA VAL A 34 -0.15 -6.23 -5.41
C VAL A 34 -0.20 -7.54 -6.17
N SER A 35 -0.13 -7.47 -7.49
CA SER A 35 -0.05 -8.65 -8.34
C SER A 35 1.31 -9.34 -8.15
N GLY A 36 1.29 -10.63 -7.79
CA GLY A 36 2.50 -11.43 -7.56
C GLY A 36 2.72 -11.83 -6.10
N THR A 37 3.96 -11.65 -5.60
CA THR A 37 4.38 -12.20 -4.29
C THR A 37 4.55 -11.12 -3.22
N LYS A 38 4.47 -11.53 -1.94
CA LYS A 38 4.60 -10.62 -0.79
C LYS A 38 5.94 -9.89 -0.78
N SER A 39 6.99 -10.52 -1.29
CA SER A 39 8.32 -9.94 -1.41
C SER A 39 8.36 -8.74 -2.36
N LYS A 40 7.55 -8.77 -3.43
CA LYS A 40 7.44 -7.66 -4.40
C LYS A 40 6.77 -6.45 -3.75
N LEU A 41 5.65 -6.67 -3.05
CA LEU A 41 5.00 -5.63 -2.23
C LEU A 41 6.02 -4.98 -1.30
N ILE A 42 6.66 -5.76 -0.43
CA ILE A 42 7.60 -5.21 0.56
C ILE A 42 8.67 -4.39 -0.14
N ARG A 43 9.25 -4.89 -1.24
CA ARG A 43 10.30 -4.17 -1.97
C ARG A 43 9.83 -2.84 -2.58
N LEU A 44 8.64 -2.82 -3.16
CA LEU A 44 8.06 -1.60 -3.78
C LEU A 44 7.65 -0.58 -2.74
N THR A 45 7.10 -1.04 -1.62
CA THR A 45 6.48 -0.14 -0.65
C THR A 45 7.42 0.24 0.49
N GLN A 46 8.46 -0.53 0.79
CA GLN A 46 9.31 -0.32 1.97
C GLN A 46 10.09 1.01 1.98
N GLU A 47 10.37 1.59 0.81
CA GLU A 47 11.06 2.89 0.74
C GLU A 47 10.21 4.03 1.30
N ASN A 48 8.92 4.06 0.98
CA ASN A 48 8.05 5.18 1.36
C ASN A 48 6.93 4.83 2.36
N PHE A 49 6.60 3.55 2.48
CA PHE A 49 5.50 3.04 3.27
C PHE A 49 5.96 1.96 4.26
N ASP A 50 5.31 1.94 5.41
CA ASP A 50 5.31 0.81 6.33
C ASP A 50 4.13 -0.11 6.03
N VAL A 51 4.40 -1.41 5.94
CA VAL A 51 3.36 -2.42 5.82
C VAL A 51 2.76 -2.66 7.20
N GLU A 52 1.55 -2.17 7.44
CA GLU A 52 0.81 -2.47 8.66
C GLU A 52 0.23 -3.89 8.60
N GLY A 53 0.65 -4.70 9.58
CA GLY A 53 0.20 -6.08 9.72
C GLY A 53 0.89 -7.04 8.76
N LYS A 54 0.31 -8.24 8.62
CA LYS A 54 0.89 -9.30 7.79
C LYS A 54 0.20 -9.31 6.41
N PRO A 55 0.92 -9.04 5.31
CA PRO A 55 0.32 -9.09 3.99
C PRO A 55 -0.28 -10.47 3.72
N LYS A 56 -1.48 -10.51 3.13
CA LYS A 56 -2.24 -11.75 2.89
C LYS A 56 -2.32 -12.00 1.39
N GLY A 57 -1.76 -13.13 0.96
CA GLY A 57 -1.91 -13.58 -0.42
C GLY A 57 -3.32 -14.14 -0.61
N MET A 58 -4.00 -13.67 -1.64
CA MET A 58 -5.30 -14.13 -2.13
C MET A 58 -5.18 -14.45 -3.62
N ASP A 59 -6.25 -14.97 -4.22
CA ASP A 59 -6.30 -15.34 -5.64
C ASP A 59 -6.02 -14.15 -6.57
N ASP A 60 -6.46 -12.94 -6.16
CA ASP A 60 -6.29 -11.69 -6.92
C ASP A 60 -4.94 -10.99 -6.65
N GLY A 61 -4.12 -11.51 -5.73
CA GLY A 61 -2.81 -10.95 -5.38
C GLY A 61 -2.60 -10.77 -3.87
N VAL A 62 -1.64 -9.92 -3.51
CA VAL A 62 -1.24 -9.70 -2.12
C VAL A 62 -1.91 -8.44 -1.56
N HIS A 63 -2.80 -8.64 -0.60
CA HIS A 63 -3.47 -7.57 0.12
C HIS A 63 -2.57 -7.08 1.26
N ALA A 64 -2.38 -5.76 1.32
CA ALA A 64 -1.62 -5.11 2.36
C ALA A 64 -2.23 -3.76 2.72
N ARG A 65 -2.06 -3.39 3.99
CA ARG A 65 -2.31 -2.04 4.47
C ARG A 65 -0.96 -1.34 4.56
N LEU A 66 -0.84 -0.21 3.87
CA LEU A 66 0.35 0.61 3.83
C LEU A 66 0.09 1.90 4.60
N ARG A 67 1.08 2.34 5.35
CA ARG A 67 1.07 3.63 6.04
C ARG A 67 2.26 4.45 5.54
N PRO A 68 2.06 5.71 5.10
CA PRO A 68 3.18 6.55 4.70
C PRO A 68 4.10 6.84 5.90
N LYS A 69 5.39 7.01 5.63
CA LYS A 69 6.43 7.19 6.66
C LYS A 69 6.68 8.64 7.11
N TRP A 70 5.97 9.61 6.54
CA TRP A 70 6.17 11.04 6.83
C TRP A 70 5.30 11.56 7.97
#